data_AF-A0A285TDM5-F1
#
_entry.id   AF-A0A285TDM5-F1
#
_cell.length_a   1.000
_cell.length_b   1.000
_cell.length_c   1.000
_cell.angle_alpha   90.00
_cell.angle_beta   90.00
_cell.angle_gamma   90.00
#
_symmetry.space_group_name_H-M   'P 1'
#
loop_
_entity.id
_entity.type
_entity.pdbx_description
1 polymer ?
#
loop_
_entity_poly.entity_id
_entity_poly.type
_entity_poly.pdbx_seq_one_letter_code
_entity_poly.pdbx_strand_id
1 'polypeptide(L)'
;MLKNKENLLIYFENSIDRVKRLTAITEEQWRTPIAEGKWSIAEIVGHLIPWDRYITEQRLPFLLRDKDLPNSPDVNQLNQQAATLSRMKTKGEIIEEFIANRRKLIIAINNIPVEIWEKEFMIGSSTLTLYNYLLGIIEHDEHHFEQIQSALKVSS
;
A
#
# COMPACT_ATOMS: atom_id res chain seq x y z
N MET A 1 -18.24 -9.84 -10.11
CA MET A 1 -17.29 -9.99 -8.99
C MET A 1 -15.92 -10.60 -9.38
N LEU A 2 -15.82 -11.84 -9.88
CA LEU A 2 -14.52 -12.48 -10.15
C LEU A 2 -13.51 -11.65 -10.97
N LYS A 3 -13.97 -11.04 -12.07
CA LYS A 3 -13.14 -10.12 -12.88
C LYS A 3 -12.60 -8.92 -12.08
N ASN A 4 -13.38 -8.38 -11.15
CA ASN A 4 -12.96 -7.27 -10.30
C ASN A 4 -11.85 -7.72 -9.34
N LYS A 5 -11.99 -8.90 -8.73
CA LYS A 5 -10.94 -9.51 -7.90
C LYS A 5 -9.65 -9.75 -8.68
N GLU A 6 -9.76 -10.33 -9.89
CA GLU A 6 -8.61 -10.56 -10.77
C GLU A 6 -7.88 -9.26 -11.12
N ASN A 7 -8.62 -8.21 -11.49
CA ASN A 7 -8.03 -6.90 -11.79
C ASN A 7 -7.28 -6.30 -10.60
N LEU A 8 -7.83 -6.42 -9.37
CA LEU A 8 -7.15 -5.96 -8.15
C LEU A 8 -5.85 -6.76 -7.91
N LEU A 9 -5.89 -8.08 -8.07
CA LEU A 9 -4.69 -8.93 -7.89
C LEU A 9 -3.61 -8.61 -8.93
N ILE A 10 -4.00 -8.43 -10.20
CA ILE A 10 -3.10 -8.00 -11.27
C ILE A 10 -2.46 -6.65 -10.94
N TYR A 11 -3.24 -5.71 -10.41
CA TYR A 11 -2.70 -4.43 -9.97
C TYR A 11 -1.62 -4.60 -8.88
N PHE A 12 -1.92 -5.36 -7.82
CA PHE A 12 -0.98 -5.55 -6.73
C PHE A 12 0.31 -6.26 -7.18
N GLU A 13 0.23 -7.22 -8.10
CA GLU A 13 1.42 -7.82 -8.72
C GLU A 13 2.21 -6.78 -9.55
N ASN A 14 1.53 -5.96 -10.34
CA ASN A 14 2.19 -4.89 -11.10
C ASN A 14 2.86 -3.85 -10.18
N SER A 15 2.29 -3.58 -9.01
CA SER A 15 2.87 -2.67 -8.01
C SER A 15 4.21 -3.18 -7.46
N ILE A 16 4.35 -4.51 -7.28
CA ILE A 16 5.61 -5.15 -6.92
C ILE A 16 6.67 -4.86 -7.98
N ASP A 17 6.32 -5.01 -9.26
CA ASP A 17 7.27 -4.78 -10.34
C ASP A 17 7.61 -3.29 -10.53
N ARG A 18 6.66 -2.39 -10.26
CA ARG A 18 6.93 -0.94 -10.19
C ARG A 18 7.97 -0.62 -9.13
N VAL A 19 7.81 -1.13 -7.91
CA VAL A 19 8.76 -0.89 -6.81
C VAL A 19 10.11 -1.57 -7.08
N LYS A 20 10.15 -2.78 -7.63
CA LYS A 20 11.41 -3.44 -8.03
C LYS A 20 12.23 -2.62 -9.03
N ARG A 21 11.58 -1.94 -9.99
CA ARG A 21 12.29 -1.10 -10.97
C ARG A 21 13.02 0.09 -10.32
N LEU A 22 12.63 0.50 -9.10
CA LEU A 22 13.33 1.53 -8.34
C LEU A 22 14.70 1.06 -7.82
N THR A 23 15.06 -0.22 -7.95
CA THR A 23 16.45 -0.66 -7.72
C THR A 23 17.43 -0.02 -8.71
N ALA A 24 16.97 0.38 -9.91
CA ALA A 24 17.80 0.93 -10.97
C ALA A 24 18.11 2.43 -10.81
N ILE A 25 17.39 3.17 -9.97
CA ILE A 25 17.67 4.60 -9.73
C ILE A 25 18.80 4.77 -8.71
N THR A 26 19.50 5.91 -8.77
CA THR A 26 20.61 6.19 -7.85
C THR A 26 20.13 6.37 -6.42
N GLU A 27 21.02 6.22 -5.43
CA GLU A 27 20.68 6.55 -4.03
C GLU A 27 20.28 8.03 -3.87
N GLU A 28 20.90 8.93 -4.64
CA GLU A 28 20.54 10.35 -4.63
C GLU A 28 19.08 10.55 -5.09
N GLN A 29 18.68 9.97 -6.22
CA GLN A 29 17.29 10.04 -6.70
C GLN A 29 16.32 9.41 -5.69
N TRP A 30 16.69 8.27 -5.11
CA TRP A 30 15.88 7.58 -4.09
C TRP A 30 15.64 8.42 -2.82
N ARG A 31 16.63 9.23 -2.43
CA ARG A 31 16.59 10.10 -1.24
C ARG A 31 16.14 11.53 -1.52
N THR A 32 15.93 11.89 -2.77
CA THR A 32 15.48 13.24 -3.15
C THR A 32 14.00 13.40 -2.86
N PRO A 33 13.57 14.46 -2.14
CA PRO A 33 12.18 14.85 -2.01
C PRO A 33 11.46 14.99 -3.37
N ILE A 34 10.22 14.52 -3.49
CA ILE A 34 9.44 14.68 -4.73
C ILE A 34 9.11 16.14 -5.05
N ALA A 35 9.15 17.01 -4.04
CA ALA A 35 9.03 18.46 -4.11
C ALA A 35 9.54 19.05 -2.79
N GLU A 36 9.72 20.38 -2.75
CA GLU A 36 10.13 21.08 -1.54
C GLU A 36 9.17 20.81 -0.37
N GLY A 37 9.73 20.42 0.78
CA GLY A 37 8.96 20.08 1.98
C GLY A 37 8.14 18.78 1.90
N LYS A 38 8.26 17.99 0.83
CA LYS A 38 7.61 16.69 0.67
C LYS A 38 8.55 15.53 0.98
N TRP A 39 7.99 14.33 1.04
CA TRP A 39 8.73 13.10 1.24
C TRP A 39 9.62 12.74 0.04
N SER A 40 10.72 12.06 0.32
CA SER A 40 11.52 11.36 -0.69
C SER A 40 10.83 10.12 -1.23
N ILE A 41 11.33 9.57 -2.34
CA ILE A 41 10.85 8.30 -2.90
C ILE A 41 10.96 7.19 -1.84
N ALA A 42 12.03 7.17 -1.05
CA ALA A 42 12.22 6.20 0.03
C ALA A 42 11.10 6.23 1.09
N GLU A 43 10.72 7.44 1.51
CA GLU A 43 9.63 7.66 2.47
C GLU A 43 8.27 7.34 1.86
N ILE A 44 8.08 7.62 0.57
CA ILE A 44 6.86 7.27 -0.15
C ILE A 44 6.71 5.75 -0.22
N VAL A 45 7.71 5.01 -0.72
CA VAL A 45 7.60 3.54 -0.80
C VAL A 45 7.45 2.93 0.59
N GLY A 46 8.20 3.43 1.58
CA GLY A 46 8.15 2.86 2.93
C GLY A 46 6.85 3.11 3.68
N HIS A 47 6.12 4.20 3.43
CA HIS A 47 4.83 4.41 4.10
C HIS A 47 3.72 3.51 3.57
N LEU A 48 3.85 2.93 2.37
CA LEU A 48 2.87 1.96 1.85
C LEU A 48 2.90 0.63 2.61
N ILE A 49 4.09 0.24 3.10
CA ILE A 49 4.34 -1.03 3.79
C ILE A 49 3.41 -1.28 4.99
N PRO A 50 3.28 -0.37 5.98
CA PRO A 50 2.41 -0.60 7.13
C PRO A 50 0.93 -0.74 6.75
N TRP A 51 0.48 -0.19 5.62
CA TRP A 51 -0.90 -0.33 5.17
C TRP A 51 -1.20 -1.75 4.68
N ASP A 52 -0.30 -2.36 3.91
CA ASP A 52 -0.41 -3.77 3.52
C ASP A 52 -0.49 -4.69 4.76
N ARG A 53 0.38 -4.41 5.74
CA ARG A 53 0.41 -5.15 7.01
C ARG A 53 -0.88 -4.96 7.78
N TYR A 54 -1.34 -3.71 7.92
CA TYR A 54 -2.57 -3.37 8.63
C TYR A 54 -3.78 -4.06 8.01
N ILE A 55 -3.89 -4.06 6.68
CA ILE A 55 -5.00 -4.72 5.99
C ILE A 55 -4.96 -6.22 6.27
N THR A 56 -3.80 -6.85 6.10
CA THR A 56 -3.63 -8.31 6.24
C THR A 56 -3.84 -8.79 7.68
N GLU A 57 -3.32 -8.06 8.67
CA GLU A 57 -3.29 -8.49 10.07
C GLU A 57 -4.46 -7.97 10.91
N GLN A 58 -5.02 -6.81 10.56
CA GLN A 58 -5.98 -6.09 11.41
C GLN A 58 -7.31 -5.78 10.74
N ARG A 59 -7.42 -5.87 9.40
CA ARG A 59 -8.71 -5.68 8.70
C ARG A 59 -9.31 -7.00 8.26
N LEU A 60 -8.64 -7.71 7.36
CA LEU A 60 -9.19 -8.93 6.76
C LEU A 60 -9.62 -9.98 7.81
N PRO A 61 -8.85 -10.25 8.89
CA PRO A 61 -9.27 -11.25 9.89
C PRO A 61 -10.57 -10.92 10.63
N PHE A 62 -10.90 -9.63 10.77
CA PHE A 62 -12.14 -9.18 11.41
C PHE A 62 -13.31 -9.23 10.43
N LEU A 63 -13.11 -8.74 9.21
CA LEU A 63 -14.10 -8.80 8.13
C LEU A 63 -14.53 -10.23 7.82
N LEU A 64 -13.56 -11.16 7.73
CA LEU A 64 -13.81 -12.57 7.42
C LEU A 64 -14.54 -13.32 8.55
N ARG A 65 -14.51 -12.79 9.77
CA ARG A 65 -15.15 -13.41 10.95
C ARG A 65 -16.42 -12.68 11.38
N ASP A 66 -16.87 -11.71 10.59
CA ASP A 66 -18.00 -10.84 10.90
C ASP A 66 -17.90 -10.19 12.30
N LYS A 67 -16.69 -9.74 12.63
CA LYS A 67 -16.41 -9.06 13.90
C LYS A 67 -16.33 -7.56 13.69
N ASP A 68 -16.69 -6.81 14.72
CA ASP A 68 -16.48 -5.36 14.76
C ASP A 68 -15.02 -5.03 14.48
N LEU A 69 -14.81 -4.06 13.59
CA LEU A 69 -13.49 -3.61 13.23
C LEU A 69 -12.84 -2.87 14.41
N PRO A 70 -11.54 -3.08 14.66
CA PRO A 70 -10.84 -2.27 15.62
C PRO A 70 -10.78 -0.81 15.14
N ASN A 71 -10.61 0.10 16.10
CA ASN A 71 -10.33 1.50 15.79
C ASN A 71 -9.17 1.60 14.79
N SER A 72 -9.32 2.52 13.84
CA SER A 72 -8.24 2.84 12.91
C SER A 72 -7.01 3.33 13.68
N PRO A 73 -5.78 3.02 13.22
CA PRO A 73 -4.58 3.60 13.80
C PRO A 73 -4.62 5.12 13.62
N ASP A 74 -3.84 5.83 14.43
CA ASP A 74 -3.52 7.22 14.13
C ASP A 74 -2.72 7.26 12.83
N VAL A 75 -3.39 7.71 11.77
CA VAL A 75 -2.87 7.75 10.39
C VAL A 75 -1.62 8.62 10.31
N ASN A 76 -1.62 9.77 10.99
CA ASN A 76 -0.50 10.70 10.96
C ASN A 76 0.71 10.11 11.68
N GLN A 77 0.47 9.49 12.85
CA GLN A 77 1.54 8.84 13.61
C GLN A 77 2.13 7.67 12.82
N LEU A 78 1.30 6.80 12.24
CA LEU A 78 1.75 5.64 11.47
C LEU A 78 2.59 6.06 10.26
N ASN A 79 2.09 7.03 9.49
CA ASN A 79 2.79 7.54 8.32
C ASN A 79 4.11 8.22 8.69
N GLN A 80 4.13 9.05 9.74
CA GLN A 80 5.34 9.73 10.19
C GLN A 80 6.40 8.74 10.70
N GLN A 81 5.98 7.68 11.41
CA GLN A 81 6.87 6.60 11.84
C GLN A 81 7.46 5.86 10.65
N ALA A 82 6.63 5.49 9.68
CA ALA A 82 7.08 4.79 8.48
C ALA A 82 8.10 5.62 7.69
N ALA A 83 7.80 6.89 7.42
CA ALA A 83 8.73 7.81 6.76
C ALA A 83 10.05 7.95 7.54
N THR A 84 9.99 8.08 8.86
CA THR A 84 11.19 8.17 9.71
C THR A 84 12.04 6.90 9.64
N LEU A 85 11.42 5.72 9.68
CA LEU A 85 12.12 4.44 9.52
C LEU A 85 12.76 4.31 8.13
N SER A 86 12.08 4.75 7.08
CA SER A 86 12.60 4.72 5.71
C SER A 86 13.88 5.52 5.55
N ARG A 87 14.06 6.61 6.30
CA ARG A 87 15.32 7.38 6.27
C ARG A 87 16.51 6.60 6.82
N MET A 88 16.27 5.65 7.72
CA MET A 88 17.32 4.85 8.39
C MET A 88 17.62 3.53 7.70
N LYS A 89 16.69 2.99 6.91
CA LYS A 89 16.84 1.74 6.16
C LYS A 89 17.49 1.97 4.81
N THR A 90 18.24 1.00 4.30
CA THR A 90 18.77 0.99 2.94
C THR A 90 17.65 0.87 1.90
N LYS A 91 17.93 1.26 0.64
CA LYS A 91 17.00 1.09 -0.48
C LYS A 91 16.56 -0.37 -0.66
N GLY A 92 17.51 -1.31 -0.55
CA GLY A 92 17.25 -2.74 -0.64
C GLY A 92 16.26 -3.22 0.43
N GLU A 93 16.50 -2.88 1.70
CA GLU A 93 15.62 -3.27 2.81
C GLU A 93 14.18 -2.77 2.63
N ILE A 94 13.99 -1.52 2.20
CA ILE A 94 12.65 -0.94 1.98
C ILE A 94 11.94 -1.67 0.83
N ILE A 95 12.63 -1.90 -0.28
CA ILE A 95 12.07 -2.59 -1.44
C ILE A 95 11.71 -4.04 -1.10
N GLU A 96 12.59 -4.76 -0.43
CA GLU A 96 12.34 -6.16 -0.01
C GLU A 96 11.16 -6.24 0.96
N GLU A 97 11.08 -5.33 1.92
CA GLU A 97 9.98 -5.30 2.89
C GLU A 97 8.64 -4.95 2.24
N PHE A 98 8.62 -3.99 1.29
CA PHE A 98 7.43 -3.71 0.48
C PHE A 98 6.97 -4.97 -0.27
N ILE A 99 7.88 -5.63 -1.00
CA ILE A 99 7.54 -6.82 -1.78
C ILE A 99 7.02 -7.94 -0.87
N ALA A 100 7.65 -8.15 0.29
CA ALA A 100 7.24 -9.18 1.24
C ALA A 100 5.83 -8.92 1.80
N ASN A 101 5.51 -7.68 2.18
CA ASN A 101 4.18 -7.35 2.69
C ASN A 101 3.12 -7.36 1.59
N ARG A 102 3.43 -6.83 0.40
CA ARG A 102 2.52 -6.85 -0.75
C ARG A 102 2.16 -8.27 -1.19
N ARG A 103 3.13 -9.20 -1.17
CA ARG A 103 2.86 -10.63 -1.42
C ARG A 103 1.94 -11.26 -0.38
N LYS A 104 2.11 -10.94 0.90
CA LYS A 104 1.20 -11.40 1.97
C LYS A 104 -0.22 -10.88 1.73
N LEU A 105 -0.35 -9.60 1.35
CA LEU A 105 -1.64 -9.01 1.00
C LEU A 105 -2.29 -9.71 -0.19
N ILE A 106 -1.55 -9.96 -1.27
CA ILE A 106 -2.03 -10.67 -2.47
C ILE A 106 -2.54 -12.06 -2.09
N ILE A 107 -1.75 -12.83 -1.34
CA ILE A 107 -2.13 -14.18 -0.88
C ILE A 107 -3.41 -14.11 -0.03
N ALA A 108 -3.49 -13.16 0.90
CA ALA A 108 -4.66 -12.98 1.74
C ALA A 108 -5.90 -12.66 0.91
N ILE A 109 -5.84 -11.70 -0.01
CA ILE A 109 -6.94 -11.31 -0.90
C ILE A 109 -7.36 -12.47 -1.82
N ASN A 110 -6.39 -13.20 -2.37
CA ASN A 110 -6.68 -14.33 -3.26
C ASN A 110 -7.47 -15.44 -2.56
N ASN A 111 -7.24 -15.65 -1.27
CA ASN A 111 -7.93 -16.66 -0.47
C ASN A 111 -9.30 -16.20 0.07
N ILE A 112 -9.74 -14.96 -0.21
CA ILE A 112 -11.05 -14.48 0.23
C ILE A 112 -12.17 -15.12 -0.63
N PRO A 113 -13.16 -15.79 0.00
CA PRO A 113 -14.34 -16.33 -0.67
C PRO A 113 -15.15 -15.24 -1.39
N VAL A 114 -15.74 -15.57 -2.55
CA VAL A 114 -16.37 -14.57 -3.43
C VAL A 114 -17.56 -13.87 -2.76
N GLU A 115 -18.26 -14.57 -1.88
CA GLU A 115 -19.42 -14.11 -1.10
C GLU A 115 -19.09 -12.98 -0.12
N ILE A 116 -17.83 -12.84 0.30
CA ILE A 116 -17.41 -11.77 1.21
C ILE A 116 -17.23 -10.43 0.47
N TRP A 117 -17.03 -10.46 -0.85
CA TRP A 117 -16.63 -9.26 -1.58
C TRP A 117 -17.70 -8.18 -1.69
N GLU A 118 -18.97 -8.60 -1.74
CA GLU A 118 -20.13 -7.72 -1.80
C GLU A 118 -20.75 -7.47 -0.42
N LYS A 119 -20.24 -8.12 0.62
CA LYS A 119 -20.70 -7.91 1.99
C LYS A 119 -20.33 -6.49 2.43
N GLU A 120 -21.34 -5.77 2.88
CA GLU A 120 -21.17 -4.44 3.47
C GLU A 120 -20.62 -4.54 4.89
N PHE A 121 -19.73 -3.63 5.22
CA PHE A 121 -19.24 -3.39 6.58
C PHE A 121 -19.11 -1.89 6.82
N MET A 122 -19.11 -1.50 8.10
CA MET A 122 -18.96 -0.10 8.49
C MET A 122 -17.53 0.19 8.95
N ILE A 123 -16.97 1.29 8.46
CA ILE A 123 -15.76 1.93 9.02
C ILE A 123 -16.17 3.34 9.44
N GLY A 124 -16.19 3.60 10.75
CA GLY A 124 -16.73 4.85 11.27
C GLY A 124 -18.19 5.02 10.86
N SER A 125 -18.52 6.12 10.17
CA SER A 125 -19.86 6.40 9.64
C SER A 125 -20.07 5.95 8.19
N SER A 126 -19.08 5.29 7.57
CA SER A 126 -19.10 4.92 6.16
C SER A 126 -19.40 3.44 5.99
N THR A 127 -20.38 3.11 5.14
CA THR A 127 -20.65 1.74 4.70
C THR A 127 -19.89 1.46 3.41
N LEU A 128 -19.13 0.36 3.38
CA LEU A 128 -18.29 -0.03 2.25
C LEU A 128 -18.43 -1.52 1.98
N THR A 129 -18.15 -1.92 0.74
CA THR A 129 -17.85 -3.31 0.39
C THR A 129 -16.35 -3.56 0.42
N LEU A 130 -15.93 -4.82 0.51
CA LEU A 130 -14.50 -5.16 0.46
C LEU A 130 -13.87 -4.72 -0.86
N TYR A 131 -14.61 -4.82 -1.97
CA TYR A 131 -14.15 -4.33 -3.27
C TYR A 131 -13.83 -2.83 -3.24
N ASN A 132 -14.77 -2.00 -2.77
CA ASN A 132 -14.58 -0.54 -2.73
C ASN A 132 -13.46 -0.13 -1.77
N TYR A 133 -13.34 -0.85 -0.65
CA TYR A 133 -12.25 -0.62 0.30
C TYR A 133 -10.88 -0.89 -0.34
N LEU A 134 -10.69 -2.03 -1.01
CA LEU A 134 -9.44 -2.36 -1.69
C LEU A 134 -9.17 -1.47 -2.90
N LEU A 135 -10.22 -1.01 -3.59
CA LEU A 135 -10.08 -0.03 -4.67
C LEU A 135 -9.49 1.30 -4.15
N GLY A 136 -9.92 1.78 -2.98
CA GLY A 136 -9.34 2.97 -2.37
C GLY A 136 -7.85 2.83 -2.02
N ILE A 137 -7.40 1.62 -1.69
CA ILE A 137 -5.97 1.32 -1.49
C ILE A 137 -5.19 1.41 -2.81
N ILE A 138 -5.78 0.95 -3.91
CA ILE A 138 -5.18 1.07 -5.25
C ILE A 138 -5.10 2.52 -5.69
N GLU A 139 -6.15 3.30 -5.48
CA GLU A 139 -6.16 4.73 -5.83
C GLU A 139 -5.08 5.50 -5.04
N HIS A 140 -4.89 5.15 -3.76
CA HIS A 140 -3.81 5.68 -2.93
C HIS A 140 -2.42 5.31 -3.48
N ASP A 141 -2.20 4.04 -3.84
CA ASP A 141 -0.94 3.60 -4.42
C ASP A 141 -0.65 4.30 -5.77
N GLU A 142 -1.65 4.40 -6.65
CA GLU A 142 -1.50 5.09 -7.95
C GLU A 142 -1.13 6.56 -7.76
N HIS A 143 -1.78 7.27 -6.84
CA HIS A 143 -1.45 8.65 -6.52
C HIS A 143 0.05 8.82 -6.18
N HIS A 144 0.59 7.90 -5.39
CA HIS A 144 2.00 7.94 -5.00
C HIS A 144 2.96 7.48 -6.12
N PHE A 145 2.58 6.49 -6.93
CA PHE A 145 3.38 6.10 -8.08
C PHE A 145 3.46 7.20 -9.14
N GLU A 146 2.40 7.97 -9.34
CA GLU A 146 2.39 9.16 -10.20
C GLU A 146 3.33 10.24 -9.69
N GLN A 147 3.35 10.49 -8.38
CA GLN A 147 4.29 11.42 -7.74
C GLN A 147 5.74 10.99 -7.95
N ILE A 148 6.05 9.71 -7.71
CA ILE A 148 7.40 9.15 -7.93
C ILE A 148 7.80 9.30 -9.40
N GLN A 149 6.93 8.93 -10.33
CA GLN A 149 7.22 9.03 -11.76
C GLN A 149 7.49 10.48 -12.18
N SER A 150 6.70 11.42 -11.66
CA SER A 150 6.87 12.85 -11.95
C SER A 150 8.21 13.36 -11.43
N ALA A 151 8.60 12.99 -10.21
CA ALA A 151 9.89 13.37 -9.63
C ALA A 151 11.07 12.84 -10.45
N LEU A 152 11.01 11.58 -10.89
CA LEU A 152 12.09 10.97 -11.67
C LEU A 152 12.27 11.57 -13.07
N LYS A 153 11.19 12.06 -13.69
CA LYS A 153 11.26 12.76 -15.00
C LYS A 153 11.92 14.14 -14.90
N VAL A 154 11.77 14.83 -13.76
CA VAL A 154 12.39 16.15 -13.54
C VAL A 154 13.89 16.03 -13.25
N SER A 155 14.32 14.91 -12.69
CA SER A 155 15.72 14.62 -12.36
C SER A 155 16.51 13.93 -13.48
N SER A 156 16.02 13.97 -14.73
CA SER A 156 16.62 13.36 -15.93
C SER A 156 17.38 14.35 -16.79
#